data_AF-A0A9X2STF3-F1
#
_entry.id   AF-A0A9X2STF3-F1
#
_cell.length_a   1.000
_cell.length_b   1.000
_cell.length_c   1.000
_cell.angle_alpha   90.00
_cell.angle_beta   90.00
_cell.angle_gamma   90.00
#
_symmetry.space_group_name_H-M   'P 1'
#
loop_
_entity.id
_entity.type
_entity.pdbx_description
1 polymer ?
#
loop_
_entity_poly.entity_id
_entity_poly.type
_entity_poly.pdbx_seq_one_letter_code
_entity_poly.pdbx_strand_id
1 'polypeptide(L)'
;MRTITLLIVHCSATPQGVALGFEDCRRDHILHRGFRDIGYHFYLTRDGEIHRGRPLEKTGAHCLNHNRHSIGICYEGGLDAASCPADTRTREQKASLLALLRELKRIFPRALIVGHHDLNPAKACPCFDAEREYRGL
;
A
#
# COMPACT_ATOMS: atom_id res chain seq x y z
N MET A 1 10.38 -18.61 -7.67
CA MET A 1 9.86 -17.56 -6.77
C MET A 1 10.38 -16.22 -7.26
N ARG A 2 9.56 -15.16 -7.30
CA ARG A 2 10.00 -13.82 -7.75
C ARG A 2 11.02 -13.24 -6.77
N THR A 3 12.03 -12.54 -7.28
CA THR A 3 12.92 -11.74 -6.44
C THR A 3 12.19 -10.49 -5.98
N ILE A 4 11.91 -10.40 -4.68
CA ILE A 4 11.30 -9.22 -4.06
C ILE A 4 12.40 -8.41 -3.37
N THR A 5 12.54 -7.16 -3.78
CA THR A 5 13.52 -6.21 -3.22
C THR A 5 12.86 -5.03 -2.53
N LEU A 6 11.56 -4.80 -2.73
CA LEU A 6 10.83 -3.66 -2.16
C LEU A 6 9.49 -4.08 -1.55
N LEU A 7 9.17 -3.53 -0.39
CA LEU A 7 7.83 -3.48 0.20
C LEU A 7 7.37 -2.03 0.11
N ILE A 8 6.45 -1.75 -0.82
CA ILE A 8 6.04 -0.38 -1.15
C ILE A 8 4.70 -0.10 -0.47
N VAL A 9 4.68 0.90 0.42
CA VAL A 9 3.48 1.39 1.10
C VAL A 9 2.79 2.45 0.25
N HIS A 10 1.47 2.31 0.13
CA HIS A 10 0.57 3.20 -0.62
C HIS A 10 -0.60 3.66 0.25
N CYS A 11 -1.26 4.73 -0.18
CA CYS A 11 -2.59 5.12 0.27
C CYS A 11 -3.57 5.01 -0.91
N SER A 12 -4.87 4.81 -0.63
CA SER A 12 -5.91 4.75 -1.66
C SER A 12 -6.28 6.12 -2.23
N ALA A 13 -5.78 7.21 -1.61
CA ALA A 13 -6.20 8.58 -1.85
C ALA A 13 -7.71 8.79 -1.63
N THR A 14 -8.23 8.14 -0.57
CA THR A 14 -9.63 8.31 -0.13
C THR A 14 -9.70 9.41 0.94
N PRO A 15 -10.70 10.32 0.88
CA PRO A 15 -10.92 11.32 1.92
C PRO A 15 -11.11 10.72 3.33
N GLN A 16 -10.61 11.43 4.34
CA GLN A 16 -10.72 11.03 5.73
C GLN A 16 -12.19 10.89 6.13
N GLY A 17 -12.55 9.74 6.72
CA GLY A 17 -13.91 9.44 7.15
C GLY A 17 -14.78 8.81 6.07
N VAL A 18 -14.32 8.80 4.81
CA VAL A 18 -15.01 8.11 3.72
C VAL A 18 -14.51 6.68 3.65
N ALA A 19 -15.46 5.74 3.60
CA ALA A 19 -15.16 4.33 3.46
C ALA A 19 -14.86 3.98 1.99
N LEU A 20 -13.74 3.31 1.75
CA LEU A 20 -13.44 2.59 0.50
C LEU A 20 -13.01 1.17 0.87
N GLY A 21 -13.97 0.26 0.87
CA GLY A 21 -13.72 -1.15 1.17
C GLY A 21 -12.83 -1.83 0.10
N PHE A 22 -12.33 -3.02 0.43
CA PHE A 22 -11.47 -3.79 -0.48
C PHE A 22 -12.12 -4.06 -1.84
N GLU A 23 -13.36 -4.56 -1.86
CA GLU A 23 -14.06 -4.86 -3.12
C GLU A 23 -14.40 -3.60 -3.92
N ASP A 24 -14.59 -2.46 -3.26
CA ASP A 24 -14.79 -1.17 -3.94
C ASP A 24 -13.50 -0.69 -4.61
N CYS A 25 -12.37 -0.73 -3.89
CA CYS A 25 -11.06 -0.43 -4.46
C CYS A 25 -10.71 -1.37 -5.63
N ARG A 26 -10.99 -2.67 -5.48
CA ARG A 26 -10.83 -3.67 -6.53
C ARG A 26 -11.66 -3.33 -7.77
N ARG A 27 -12.94 -3.01 -7.56
CA ARG A 27 -13.87 -2.62 -8.62
C ARG A 27 -13.42 -1.35 -9.34
N ASP A 28 -12.95 -0.33 -8.61
CA ASP A 28 -12.35 0.88 -9.20
C ASP A 28 -11.16 0.54 -10.12
N HIS A 29 -10.23 -0.28 -9.62
CA HIS A 29 -9.07 -0.70 -10.40
C HIS A 29 -9.44 -1.45 -11.67
N ILE A 30 -10.50 -2.27 -11.64
CA ILE A 30 -10.97 -3.00 -12.82
C ILE A 30 -11.66 -2.04 -13.81
N LEU A 31 -12.64 -1.28 -13.34
CA LEU A 31 -13.52 -0.48 -14.21
C LEU A 31 -12.85 0.79 -14.73
N HIS A 32 -12.03 1.45 -13.92
CA HIS A 32 -11.47 2.77 -14.25
C HIS A 32 -10.00 2.72 -14.64
N ARG A 33 -9.26 1.67 -14.24
CA ARG A 33 -7.83 1.52 -14.61
C ARG A 33 -7.58 0.39 -15.61
N GLY A 34 -8.60 -0.39 -15.96
CA GLY A 34 -8.49 -1.51 -16.89
C GLY A 34 -7.62 -2.65 -16.35
N PHE A 35 -7.45 -2.74 -15.03
CA PHE A 35 -6.68 -3.83 -14.43
C PHE A 35 -7.51 -5.11 -14.41
N ARG A 36 -6.83 -6.26 -14.41
CA ARG A 36 -7.51 -7.56 -14.26
C ARG A 36 -8.02 -7.83 -12.84
N ASP A 37 -7.47 -7.10 -11.87
CA ASP A 37 -7.77 -7.23 -10.44
C ASP A 37 -7.17 -6.00 -9.70
N ILE A 38 -7.45 -5.87 -8.40
CA ILE A 38 -6.82 -4.89 -7.51
C ILE A 38 -5.31 -4.86 -7.72
N GLY A 39 -4.72 -3.67 -7.67
CA GLY A 39 -3.32 -3.45 -8.03
C GLY A 39 -2.33 -3.90 -6.96
N TYR A 40 -2.81 -3.96 -5.71
CA TYR A 40 -2.03 -4.22 -4.52
C TYR A 40 -2.03 -5.71 -4.15
N HIS A 41 -1.05 -6.11 -3.35
CA HIS A 41 -0.98 -7.44 -2.76
C HIS A 41 -1.71 -7.47 -1.40
N PHE A 42 -1.71 -6.35 -0.69
CA PHE A 42 -2.47 -6.16 0.55
C PHE A 42 -3.20 -4.82 0.53
N TYR A 43 -4.40 -4.80 1.11
CA TYR A 43 -5.20 -3.61 1.33
C TYR A 43 -5.69 -3.57 2.77
N LEU A 44 -5.51 -2.44 3.46
CA LEU A 44 -5.89 -2.28 4.86
C LEU A 44 -7.06 -1.31 4.97
N THR A 45 -8.22 -1.81 5.40
CA THR A 45 -9.38 -0.95 5.71
C THR A 45 -9.14 -0.15 6.99
N ARG A 46 -9.96 0.87 7.22
CA ARG A 46 -9.82 1.82 8.36
C ARG A 46 -9.84 1.15 9.73
N ASP A 47 -10.51 0.03 9.89
CA ASP A 47 -10.55 -0.77 11.12
C ASP A 47 -9.32 -1.67 11.31
N GLY A 48 -8.37 -1.64 10.37
CA GLY A 48 -7.13 -2.40 10.42
C GLY A 48 -7.24 -3.82 9.87
N GLU A 49 -8.38 -4.23 9.29
CA GLU A 49 -8.48 -5.52 8.60
C GLU A 49 -7.53 -5.54 7.39
N ILE A 50 -6.79 -6.66 7.24
CA ILE A 50 -5.87 -6.86 6.13
C ILE A 50 -6.55 -7.76 5.10
N HIS A 51 -6.90 -7.21 3.95
CA HIS A 51 -7.37 -7.96 2.81
C HIS A 51 -6.21 -8.38 1.90
N ARG A 52 -6.24 -9.64 1.46
CA ARG A 52 -5.29 -10.18 0.49
C ARG A 52 -5.78 -9.89 -0.93
N GLY A 53 -5.00 -9.10 -1.66
CA GLY A 53 -5.21 -8.83 -3.07
C GLY A 53 -4.47 -9.84 -3.94
N ARG A 54 -3.59 -9.34 -4.82
CA ARG A 54 -2.81 -10.22 -5.70
C ARG A 54 -1.89 -11.16 -4.89
N PRO A 55 -1.80 -12.46 -5.27
CA PRO A 55 -0.84 -13.38 -4.70
C PRO A 55 0.60 -12.85 -4.82
N LEU A 56 1.46 -13.15 -3.84
CA LEU A 56 2.86 -12.67 -3.81
C LEU A 56 3.67 -13.14 -5.03
N GLU A 57 3.27 -14.28 -5.61
CA GLU A 57 3.89 -14.89 -6.78
C GLU A 57 3.51 -14.17 -8.08
N LYS A 58 2.46 -13.33 -8.08
CA LYS A 58 1.97 -12.61 -9.26
C LYS A 58 2.36 -11.14 -9.21
N THR A 59 2.78 -10.59 -10.35
CA THR A 59 3.15 -9.18 -10.47
C THR A 59 1.99 -8.24 -10.12
N GLY A 60 2.27 -7.25 -9.27
CA GLY A 60 1.36 -6.19 -8.90
C GLY A 60 1.09 -5.18 -10.03
N ALA A 61 0.19 -4.23 -9.78
CA ALA A 61 -0.04 -3.06 -10.63
C ALA A 61 -0.23 -1.81 -9.75
N HIS A 62 0.84 -1.41 -9.05
CA HIS A 62 0.79 -0.36 -8.02
C HIS A 62 1.92 0.66 -8.13
N CYS A 63 3.07 0.32 -8.72
CA CYS A 63 4.19 1.24 -8.90
C CYS A 63 4.89 0.97 -10.24
N LEU A 64 4.79 1.91 -11.17
CA LEU A 64 5.38 1.81 -12.51
C LEU A 64 6.89 1.52 -12.39
N ASN A 65 7.41 0.64 -13.25
CA ASN A 65 8.80 0.14 -13.25
C ASN A 65 9.23 -0.68 -12.02
N HIS A 66 8.47 -0.68 -10.93
CA HIS A 66 8.79 -1.42 -9.70
C HIS A 66 7.92 -2.66 -9.45
N ASN A 67 6.79 -2.80 -10.15
CA ASN A 67 5.82 -3.89 -9.97
C ASN A 67 6.45 -5.30 -9.96
N ARG A 68 7.43 -5.57 -10.84
CA ARG A 68 8.00 -6.92 -11.04
C ARG A 68 8.76 -7.47 -9.82
N HIS A 69 9.33 -6.60 -8.99
CA HIS A 69 10.22 -6.94 -7.87
C HIS A 69 9.75 -6.38 -6.53
N SER A 70 8.46 -6.05 -6.41
CA SER A 70 7.91 -5.46 -5.19
C SER A 70 6.59 -6.09 -4.76
N ILE A 71 6.31 -5.94 -3.47
CA ILE A 71 5.01 -6.15 -2.84
C ILE A 71 4.40 -4.78 -2.56
N GLY A 72 3.16 -4.58 -2.96
CA GLY A 72 2.40 -3.35 -2.78
C GLY A 72 1.38 -3.49 -1.66
N ILE A 73 1.45 -2.62 -0.66
CA ILE A 73 0.58 -2.61 0.51
C ILE A 73 -0.12 -1.25 0.53
N CYS A 74 -1.45 -1.24 0.45
CA CYS A 74 -2.23 0.00 0.44
C CYS A 74 -3.05 0.10 1.72
N TYR A 75 -3.07 1.27 2.35
CA TYR A 75 -4.07 1.57 3.38
C TYR A 75 -5.16 2.47 2.80
N GLU A 76 -6.38 2.27 3.28
CA GLU A 76 -7.53 3.10 2.99
C GLU A 76 -7.37 4.49 3.62
N GLY A 77 -7.30 5.53 2.79
CA GLY A 77 -7.10 6.92 3.21
C GLY A 77 -6.08 7.67 2.36
N GLY A 78 -5.47 8.71 2.93
CA GLY A 78 -4.41 9.51 2.32
C GLY A 78 -4.81 10.93 1.95
N LEU A 79 -6.08 11.33 2.14
CA LEU A 79 -6.56 12.69 1.93
C LEU A 79 -7.29 13.19 3.19
N ASP A 80 -7.00 14.42 3.63
CA ASP A 80 -7.73 15.06 4.73
C ASP A 80 -9.14 15.53 4.31
N ALA A 81 -9.85 16.20 5.23
CA ALA A 81 -11.19 16.73 4.98
C ALA A 81 -11.26 17.80 3.87
N ALA A 82 -10.13 18.45 3.55
CA ALA A 82 -10.01 19.41 2.46
C ALA A 82 -9.55 18.74 1.15
N SER A 83 -9.49 17.40 1.10
CA SER A 83 -8.95 16.62 -0.02
C SER A 83 -7.47 16.89 -0.31
N CYS A 84 -6.71 17.36 0.68
CA CYS A 84 -5.27 17.54 0.59
C CYS A 84 -4.54 16.25 1.04
N PRO A 85 -3.40 15.89 0.44
CA PRO A 85 -2.63 14.72 0.87
C PRO A 85 -2.19 14.81 2.34
N ALA A 86 -2.51 13.79 3.13
CA ALA A 86 -2.18 13.72 4.55
C ALA A 86 -2.09 12.26 5.06
N ASP A 87 -1.28 12.00 6.08
CA ASP A 87 -1.30 10.69 6.77
C ASP A 87 -2.59 10.57 7.59
N THR A 88 -3.57 9.87 7.03
CA THR A 88 -4.86 9.63 7.69
C THR A 88 -5.00 8.23 8.27
N ARG A 89 -3.90 7.48 8.41
CA ARG A 89 -3.95 6.11 8.95
C ARG A 89 -4.53 6.11 10.36
N THR A 90 -5.47 5.20 10.61
CA THR A 90 -5.99 4.94 11.95
C THR A 90 -4.95 4.22 12.82
N ARG A 91 -5.20 4.14 14.13
CA ARG A 91 -4.32 3.42 15.05
C ARG A 91 -4.26 1.93 14.70
N GLU A 92 -5.40 1.37 14.32
CA GLU A 92 -5.61 -0.02 13.94
C GLU A 92 -4.84 -0.32 12.66
N GLN A 93 -4.95 0.54 11.64
CA GLN A 93 -4.15 0.43 10.42
C GLN A 93 -2.65 0.49 10.70
N LYS A 94 -2.18 1.41 11.56
CA LYS A 94 -0.75 1.50 11.92
C LYS A 94 -0.26 0.21 12.59
N ALA A 95 -1.06 -0.37 13.49
CA ALA A 95 -0.73 -1.62 14.16
C ALA A 95 -0.68 -2.81 13.18
N SER A 96 -1.71 -2.97 12.35
CA SER A 96 -1.79 -4.03 11.34
C SER A 96 -0.70 -3.91 10.27
N LEU A 97 -0.41 -2.69 9.81
CA LEU A 97 0.67 -2.43 8.85
C LEU A 97 2.03 -2.82 9.42
N LEU A 98 2.32 -2.45 10.67
CA LEU A 98 3.57 -2.81 11.34
C LEU A 98 3.71 -4.35 11.49
N ALA A 99 2.65 -5.04 11.88
CA ALA A 99 2.65 -6.50 12.00
C ALA A 99 2.90 -7.16 10.63
N LEU A 100 2.18 -6.71 9.59
CA LEU A 100 2.34 -7.21 8.22
C LEU A 100 3.76 -6.97 7.69
N LEU A 101 4.33 -5.79 7.90
CA LEU A 101 5.68 -5.47 7.47
C LEU A 101 6.72 -6.38 8.15
N ARG A 102 6.57 -6.68 9.45
CA ARG A 102 7.45 -7.64 10.15
C ARG A 102 7.36 -9.04 9.55
N GLU A 103 6.16 -9.53 9.25
CA GLU A 103 5.97 -10.82 8.60
C GLU A 103 6.62 -10.86 7.21
N LEU A 104 6.38 -9.82 6.41
CA LEU A 104 6.96 -9.71 5.07
C LEU A 104 8.48 -9.59 5.11
N LYS A 105 9.06 -8.89 6.09
CA LYS A 105 10.51 -8.86 6.32
C LYS A 105 11.06 -10.23 6.70
N ARG A 106 10.33 -11.06 7.45
CA ARG A 106 10.76 -12.44 7.73
C ARG A 106 10.81 -13.30 6.46
N ILE A 107 9.89 -13.06 5.52
CA ILE A 107 9.83 -13.77 4.22
C ILE A 107 10.86 -13.20 3.23
N PHE A 108 11.03 -11.88 3.20
CA PHE A 108 11.89 -11.13 2.30
C PHE A 108 12.88 -10.26 3.09
N PRO A 109 13.88 -10.86 3.75
CA PRO A 109 14.73 -10.17 4.74
C PRO A 109 15.55 -9.01 4.18
N ARG A 110 15.87 -9.05 2.88
CA ARG A 110 16.64 -8.00 2.20
C ARG A 110 15.76 -6.93 1.54
N ALA A 111 14.43 -7.05 1.61
CA ALA A 111 13.55 -6.06 1.01
C ALA A 111 13.57 -4.77 1.81
N LEU A 112 13.65 -3.64 1.10
CA LEU A 112 13.54 -2.30 1.67
C LEU A 112 12.07 -1.93 1.82
N ILE A 113 11.73 -1.24 2.89
CA ILE A 113 10.38 -0.66 3.09
C ILE A 113 10.44 0.79 2.65
N VAL A 114 9.62 1.15 1.67
CA VAL A 114 9.59 2.48 1.06
C VAL A 114 8.16 2.92 0.81
N GLY A 115 7.94 4.22 0.66
CA GLY A 115 6.73 4.80 0.14
C GLY A 115 6.75 4.86 -1.39
N HIS A 116 5.58 5.06 -2.02
CA HIS A 116 5.53 5.34 -3.46
C HIS A 116 6.28 6.64 -3.81
N HIS A 117 6.24 7.65 -2.93
CA HIS A 117 6.95 8.92 -3.06
C HIS A 117 8.46 8.73 -3.26
N ASP A 118 9.07 7.81 -2.51
CA ASP A 118 10.52 7.55 -2.58
C ASP A 118 10.96 7.03 -3.95
N LEU A 119 10.04 6.43 -4.70
CA LEU A 119 10.25 5.91 -6.05
C LEU A 119 9.74 6.86 -7.14
N ASN A 120 8.86 7.79 -6.77
CA ASN A 120 8.31 8.82 -7.65
C ASN A 120 7.93 10.07 -6.83
N PRO A 121 8.86 11.04 -6.69
CA PRO A 121 8.66 12.22 -5.86
C PRO A 121 7.49 13.13 -6.29
N ALA A 122 6.98 12.96 -7.52
CA ALA A 122 5.78 13.67 -7.98
C ALA A 122 4.48 13.18 -7.31
N LYS A 123 4.52 12.10 -6.53
CA LYS A 123 3.36 11.55 -5.79
C LYS A 123 3.52 11.82 -4.31
N ALA A 124 2.48 12.33 -3.65
CA ALA A 124 2.47 12.45 -2.19
C ALA A 124 2.33 11.10 -1.46
N CYS A 125 1.74 10.09 -2.11
CA CYS A 125 1.52 8.75 -1.58
C CYS A 125 2.81 8.12 -1.01
N PRO A 126 2.83 7.57 0.22
CA PRO A 126 1.70 7.23 1.08
C PRO A 126 1.28 8.34 2.06
N CYS A 127 1.69 9.58 1.81
CA CYS A 127 1.39 10.76 2.62
C CYS A 127 2.11 10.82 3.98
N PHE A 128 3.15 9.98 4.15
CA PHE A 128 4.14 10.04 5.23
C PHE A 128 5.47 9.46 4.73
N ASP A 129 6.54 9.67 5.50
CA ASP A 129 7.88 9.14 5.22
C ASP A 129 8.01 7.69 5.73
N ALA A 130 7.66 6.74 4.86
CA ALA A 130 7.64 5.32 5.20
C ALA A 130 9.05 4.73 5.37
N GLU A 131 10.04 5.16 4.57
CA GLU A 131 11.42 4.70 4.72
C GLU A 131 11.95 5.09 6.11
N ARG A 132 11.74 6.33 6.55
CA ARG A 132 12.17 6.79 7.86
C ARG A 132 11.41 6.11 9.00
N GLU A 133 10.09 5.99 8.89
CA GLU A 133 9.26 5.36 9.93
C GLU A 133 9.67 3.89 10.18
N TYR A 134 10.11 3.19 9.14
CA TYR A 134 10.37 1.75 9.16
C TYR A 134 11.85 1.37 9.00
N ARG A 135 12.78 2.32 9.11
CA ARG A 135 14.23 2.14 8.90
C ARG A 135 14.88 1.03 9.76
N GLY A 136 14.23 0.59 10.83
CA GLY A 136 14.73 -0.45 11.75
C GLY A 136 14.08 -1.83 11.60
N LEU A 137 13.22 -2.04 10.60
CA LEU A 137 12.57 -3.33 10.31
C LEU A 137 13.35 -4.14 9.27
#